data_AF-A0A3L6LXF2-F1
#
_entry.id   AF-A0A3L6LXF2-F1
#
_cell.length_a   1.000
_cell.length_b   1.000
_cell.length_c   1.000
_cell.angle_alpha   90.00
_cell.angle_beta   90.00
_cell.angle_gamma   90.00
#
_symmetry.space_group_name_H-M   'P 1'
#
loop_
_entity.id
_entity.type
_entity.pdbx_description
1 polymer ?
#
loop_
_entity_poly.entity_id
_entity_poly.type
_entity_poly.pdbx_seq_one_letter_code
_entity_poly.pdbx_strand_id
1 'polypeptide(L)'
;MADQDILTQLEQLTKDMLATAQQEKWIELAALEDQRRTLLAAIDTSTLKATANQDHLQRIVEHNQNITQRLRNRQADIKFLLDAFDDPLEKAVG
;
A
#
# COMPACT_ATOMS: atom_id res chain seq x y z
N MET A 1 -19.20 1.17 -19.68
CA MET A 1 -17.87 1.45 -20.26
C MET A 1 -17.01 2.30 -19.34
N ALA A 2 -17.56 3.25 -18.57
CA ALA A 2 -16.80 4.06 -17.60
C ALA A 2 -16.20 3.25 -16.43
N ASP A 3 -16.91 2.25 -15.90
CA ASP A 3 -16.45 1.61 -14.65
C ASP A 3 -15.33 0.58 -14.84
N GLN A 4 -15.24 -0.01 -16.03
CA GLN A 4 -14.14 -0.93 -16.36
C GLN A 4 -12.81 -0.19 -16.56
N ASP A 5 -12.90 1.08 -16.96
CA ASP A 5 -11.76 1.99 -17.01
C ASP A 5 -11.27 2.34 -15.59
N ILE A 6 -12.19 2.62 -14.65
CA ILE A 6 -11.86 2.88 -13.25
C ILE A 6 -11.11 1.69 -12.62
N LEU A 7 -11.57 0.45 -12.84
CA LEU A 7 -10.91 -0.73 -12.27
C LEU A 7 -9.51 -0.95 -12.86
N THR A 8 -9.33 -0.69 -14.15
CA THR A 8 -8.02 -0.77 -14.82
C THR A 8 -7.07 0.28 -14.26
N GLN A 9 -7.54 1.52 -14.07
CA GLN A 9 -6.78 2.59 -13.43
C GLN A 9 -6.40 2.24 -11.98
N LEU A 10 -7.33 1.63 -11.23
CA LEU A 10 -7.08 1.16 -9.87
C LEU A 10 -6.01 0.07 -9.83
N GLU A 11 -6.04 -0.89 -10.75
CA GLU A 11 -5.01 -1.91 -10.84
C GLU A 11 -3.64 -1.29 -11.12
N GLN A 12 -3.55 -0.41 -12.12
CA GLN A 12 -2.31 0.26 -12.48
C GLN A 12 -1.78 1.10 -11.33
N LEU A 13 -2.63 1.88 -10.67
CA LEU A 13 -2.24 2.68 -9.51
C LEU A 13 -1.74 1.80 -8.35
N THR A 14 -2.39 0.66 -8.10
CA THR A 14 -1.96 -0.27 -7.04
C THR A 14 -0.62 -0.94 -7.39
N LYS A 15 -0.35 -1.19 -8.68
CA LYS A 15 0.96 -1.65 -9.16
C LYS A 15 2.05 -0.58 -8.96
N ASP A 16 1.74 0.67 -9.25
CA ASP A 16 2.67 1.79 -9.05
C ASP A 16 2.95 2.01 -7.57
N MET A 17 1.94 1.91 -6.70
CA MET A 17 2.11 1.90 -5.25
C MET A 17 3.05 0.78 -4.78
N LEU A 18 2.91 -0.44 -5.33
CA LEU A 18 3.81 -1.53 -5.00
C LEU A 18 5.27 -1.22 -5.40
N ALA A 19 5.49 -0.67 -6.61
CA ALA A 19 6.82 -0.26 -7.05
C ALA A 19 7.41 0.84 -6.16
N THR A 20 6.59 1.82 -5.75
CA THR A 20 6.98 2.92 -4.85
C THR A 20 7.33 2.39 -3.44
N ALA A 21 6.54 1.44 -2.91
CA ALA A 21 6.83 0.75 -1.66
C ALA A 21 8.10 -0.11 -1.75
N GLN A 22 8.39 -0.70 -2.92
CA GLN A 22 9.62 -1.44 -3.16
C GLN A 22 10.87 -0.56 -3.13
N GLN A 23 10.73 0.69 -3.56
CA GLN A 23 11.77 1.73 -3.53
C GLN A 23 11.83 2.50 -2.20
N GLU A 24 11.00 2.13 -1.21
CA GLU A 24 10.90 2.81 0.09
C GLU A 24 10.54 4.31 0.01
N LYS A 25 9.85 4.72 -1.05
CA LYS A 25 9.44 6.11 -1.27
C LYS A 25 8.13 6.40 -0.55
N TRP A 26 8.18 6.43 0.78
CA TRP A 26 6.98 6.45 1.63
C TRP A 26 6.09 7.70 1.45
N ILE A 27 6.69 8.86 1.16
CA ILE A 27 5.93 10.11 0.89
C ILE A 27 5.16 9.99 -0.42
N GLU A 28 5.81 9.51 -1.48
CA GLU A 28 5.15 9.27 -2.78
C GLU A 28 4.05 8.20 -2.65
N LEU A 29 4.29 7.16 -1.84
CA LEU A 29 3.29 6.12 -1.57
C LEU A 29 2.03 6.69 -0.92
N ALA A 30 2.18 7.65 0.00
CA ALA A 30 1.04 8.33 0.64
C ALA A 30 0.24 9.16 -0.39
N ALA A 31 0.92 9.89 -1.28
CA ALA A 31 0.24 10.65 -2.33
C ALA A 31 -0.54 9.75 -3.30
N LEU A 32 0.00 8.57 -3.65
CA LEU A 32 -0.71 7.59 -4.48
C LEU A 32 -1.92 6.97 -3.75
N GLU A 33 -1.83 6.78 -2.43
CA GLU A 33 -2.96 6.30 -1.63
C GLU A 33 -4.15 7.27 -1.64
N ASP A 34 -3.89 8.58 -1.61
CA ASP A 34 -4.94 9.61 -1.71
C ASP A 34 -5.65 9.56 -3.09
N GLN A 35 -4.88 9.37 -4.16
CA GLN A 35 -5.44 9.15 -5.49
C GLN A 35 -6.28 7.87 -5.55
N ARG A 36 -5.79 6.78 -4.92
CA ARG A 36 -6.49 5.50 -4.88
C ARG A 36 -7.82 5.60 -4.15
N ARG A 37 -7.88 6.34 -3.03
CA ARG A 37 -9.13 6.59 -2.29
C ARG A 37 -10.16 7.32 -3.12
N THR A 38 -9.72 8.28 -3.92
CA THR A 38 -10.61 9.03 -4.83
C THR A 38 -11.22 8.11 -5.89
N LEU A 39 -10.42 7.23 -6.50
CA LEU A 39 -10.93 6.24 -7.47
C LEU A 39 -11.85 5.20 -6.82
N LEU A 40 -11.53 4.73 -5.62
CA LEU A 40 -12.37 3.79 -4.87
C LEU A 40 -13.73 4.39 -4.51
N ALA A 41 -13.79 5.69 -4.21
CA ALA A 41 -15.07 6.36 -3.94
C ALA A 41 -15.98 6.45 -5.17
N ALA A 42 -15.41 6.38 -6.38
CA ALA A 42 -16.13 6.48 -7.63
C ALA A 42 -16.54 5.11 -8.22
N ILE A 43 -16.09 3.98 -7.64
CA ILE A 43 -16.36 2.66 -8.20
C ILE A 43 -17.79 2.18 -7.88
N ASP A 44 -18.50 1.70 -8.90
CA ASP A 44 -19.77 1.01 -8.68
C ASP A 44 -19.55 -0.42 -8.16
N THR A 45 -20.27 -0.77 -7.11
CA THR A 45 -20.33 -2.13 -6.56
C THR A 45 -20.76 -3.19 -7.57
N SER A 46 -21.53 -2.82 -8.60
CA SER A 46 -21.91 -3.74 -9.68
C SER A 46 -20.69 -4.19 -10.49
N THR A 47 -19.73 -3.28 -10.71
CA THR A 47 -18.45 -3.53 -11.39
C THR A 47 -17.60 -4.53 -10.64
N LEU A 48 -17.64 -4.51 -9.30
CA LEU A 48 -16.90 -5.44 -8.44
C LEU A 48 -17.43 -6.88 -8.52
N LYS A 49 -18.71 -7.05 -8.88
CA LYS A 49 -19.37 -8.37 -8.96
C LYS A 49 -19.30 -8.99 -10.35
N ALA A 50 -18.90 -8.23 -11.36
CA ALA A 50 -18.81 -8.73 -12.72
C ALA A 50 -17.69 -9.78 -12.83
N THR A 51 -18.00 -10.94 -13.42
CA THR A 51 -17.04 -12.04 -13.57
C THR A 51 -15.81 -11.62 -14.39
N ALA A 52 -16.01 -10.79 -15.42
CA ALA A 52 -14.93 -10.27 -16.27
C ALA A 52 -13.90 -9.40 -15.51
N ASN A 53 -14.24 -8.95 -14.30
CA ASN A 53 -13.42 -8.08 -13.48
C ASN A 53 -12.71 -8.81 -12.33
N GLN A 54 -12.99 -10.10 -12.11
CA GLN A 54 -12.44 -10.83 -10.96
C GLN A 54 -10.91 -10.97 -11.02
N ASP A 55 -10.35 -11.18 -12.21
CA ASP A 55 -8.89 -11.25 -12.39
C ASP A 55 -8.20 -9.93 -12.00
N HIS A 56 -8.78 -8.80 -12.42
CA HIS A 56 -8.28 -7.47 -12.06
C HIS A 56 -8.34 -7.25 -10.54
N LEU A 57 -9.46 -7.63 -9.91
CA LEU A 57 -9.64 -7.52 -8.46
C LEU A 57 -8.64 -8.40 -7.70
N GLN A 58 -8.41 -9.61 -8.18
CA GLN A 58 -7.43 -10.51 -7.58
C GLN A 58 -6.02 -9.91 -7.63
N ARG A 59 -5.60 -9.35 -8.78
CA ARG A 59 -4.30 -8.67 -8.90
C ARG A 59 -4.19 -7.45 -7.97
N ILE A 60 -5.25 -6.66 -7.85
CA ILE A 60 -5.31 -5.54 -6.89
C ILE A 60 -5.13 -6.05 -5.45
N VAL A 61 -5.82 -7.12 -5.06
CA VAL A 61 -5.70 -7.71 -3.72
C VAL A 61 -4.29 -8.22 -3.47
N GLU A 62 -3.68 -8.94 -4.42
CA GLU A 62 -2.31 -9.45 -4.32
C GLU A 62 -1.30 -8.31 -4.16
N HIS A 63 -1.42 -7.24 -4.95
CA HIS A 63 -0.57 -6.05 -4.79
C HIS A 63 -0.73 -5.41 -3.41
N ASN A 64 -1.98 -5.27 -2.92
CA ASN A 64 -2.26 -4.70 -1.59
C ASN A 64 -1.67 -5.54 -0.45
N GLN A 65 -1.72 -6.86 -0.54
CA GLN A 65 -1.10 -7.75 0.44
C GLN A 65 0.42 -7.53 0.51
N ASN A 66 1.07 -7.42 -0.65
CA ASN A 66 2.50 -7.16 -0.74
C ASN A 66 2.90 -5.76 -0.20
N ILE A 67 2.13 -4.72 -0.54
CA ILE A 67 2.31 -3.37 0.02
C ILE A 67 2.19 -3.41 1.55
N THR A 68 1.15 -4.07 2.07
CA THR A 68 0.92 -4.20 3.51
C THR A 68 2.08 -4.91 4.21
N GLN A 69 2.62 -5.98 3.61
CA GLN A 69 3.77 -6.67 4.17
C GLN A 69 5.00 -5.77 4.22
N ARG A 70 5.24 -4.96 3.19
CA ARG A 70 6.35 -4.00 3.18
C ARG A 70 6.21 -2.93 4.26
N LEU A 71 5.01 -2.39 4.44
CA LEU A 71 4.73 -1.42 5.50
C LEU A 71 4.97 -2.01 6.89
N ARG A 72 4.57 -3.28 7.12
CA ARG A 72 4.83 -3.99 8.37
C ARG A 72 6.32 -4.20 8.62
N ASN A 73 7.07 -4.62 7.60
CA ASN A 73 8.52 -4.77 7.71
C ASN A 73 9.18 -3.43 8.07
N ARG A 74 8.81 -2.35 7.36
CA ARG A 74 9.33 -1.01 7.64
C ARG A 74 9.00 -0.54 9.05
N GLN A 75 7.78 -0.81 9.53
CA GLN A 75 7.38 -0.51 10.90
C GLN A 75 8.23 -1.28 11.92
N ALA A 76 8.52 -2.56 11.67
CA ALA A 76 9.39 -3.37 12.51
C ALA A 76 10.83 -2.84 12.53
N ASP A 77 11.38 -2.45 11.37
CA ASP A 77 12.72 -1.86 11.27
C ASP A 77 12.81 -0.55 12.05
N ILE A 78 11.82 0.34 11.92
CA ILE A 78 11.75 1.58 12.68
C ILE A 78 11.67 1.29 14.18
N LYS A 79 10.84 0.32 14.59
CA LYS A 79 10.74 -0.07 16.00
C LYS A 79 12.07 -0.59 16.53
N PHE A 80 12.75 -1.46 15.78
CA PHE A 80 14.06 -1.99 16.17
C PHE A 80 15.08 -0.86 16.36
N LEU A 81 15.12 0.12 15.44
CA LEU A 81 16.01 1.27 15.55
C LEU A 81 15.68 2.11 16.78
N LEU A 82 14.41 2.43 17.01
CA LEU A 82 13.99 3.19 18.19
C LEU A 82 14.37 2.46 19.49
N ASP A 83 14.08 1.16 19.59
CA ASP A 83 14.44 0.36 20.76
C ASP A 83 15.98 0.30 20.97
N ALA A 84 16.78 0.32 19.91
CA ALA A 84 18.24 0.33 19.99
C ALA A 84 18.83 1.69 20.41
N PHE A 85 18.14 2.80 20.11
CA PHE A 85 18.55 4.15 20.51
C PHE A 85 17.92 4.61 21.84
N ASP A 86 16.88 3.94 22.32
CA ASP A 86 16.29 4.12 23.66
C ASP A 86 17.06 3.37 24.76
N ASP A 87 18.09 2.58 24.44
CA ASP A 87 18.95 1.95 25.45
C ASP A 87 19.84 3.02 26.09
N PRO A 88 19.59 3.41 27.35
CA PRO A 88 20.20 4.59 27.90
C PRO A 88 21.67 4.29 28.20
N LEU A 89 22.51 5.29 27.93
CA LEU A 89 23.82 5.48 28.56
C LEU A 89 23.76 5.48 30.13
N GLU A 90 22.62 5.16 30.76
CA GLU A 90 22.41 5.09 32.21
C GLU A 90 23.03 3.85 32.88
N LYS A 91 23.47 2.81 32.16
CA LYS A 91 24.19 1.69 32.79
C LYS A 91 25.71 1.90 32.96
N ALA A 92 26.25 3.03 32.51
CA ALA A 92 27.68 3.32 32.56
C ALA A 92 28.11 4.31 33.66
N VAL A 93 27.18 4.79 34.48
CA VAL A 93 27.47 5.62 35.67
C VAL A 93 26.93 4.92 36.91
N GLY A 94 27.57 3.81 37.27
CA GLY A 94 27.37 3.08 38.52
C GLY A 94 28.70 2.56 39.03
#